data_AF-A6SYV5-F1
#
_entry.id   AF-A6SYV5-F1
#
_cell.length_a   1.000
_cell.length_b   1.000
_cell.length_c   1.000
_cell.angle_alpha   90.00
_cell.angle_beta   90.00
_cell.angle_gamma   90.00
#
_symmetry.space_group_name_H-M   'P 1'
#
loop_
_entity.id
_entity.type
_entity.pdbx_description
1 polymer ?
#
loop_
_entity_poly.entity_id
_entity_poly.type
_entity_poly.pdbx_seq_one_letter_code
_entity_poly.pdbx_strand_id
1 'polypeptide(L)'
;MKSKIKNSIFVIATSLASAAFFSQTATAGESGYPVLQSISEKTTAQVKEELRKAKESGELSTSDSAYPILESAEAPKTRSEVKAELKQARTSEELRKFEQIYGG
;
A
#
# COMPACT_ATOMS: atom_id res chain seq x y z
N MET A 1 46.56 -12.95 -54.65
CA MET A 1 46.55 -11.49 -54.37
C MET A 1 45.16 -10.97 -54.74
N LYS A 2 44.27 -10.42 -53.90
CA LYS A 2 44.33 -9.75 -52.60
C LYS A 2 42.97 -9.94 -51.88
N SER A 3 43.00 -10.06 -50.54
CA SER A 3 41.85 -10.12 -49.62
C SER A 3 41.18 -8.75 -49.43
N LYS A 4 39.89 -8.71 -49.03
CA LYS A 4 39.37 -7.74 -48.03
C LYS A 4 38.31 -8.36 -47.11
N ILE A 5 38.66 -8.43 -45.82
CA ILE A 5 37.84 -8.71 -44.64
C ILE A 5 37.28 -7.37 -44.11
N LYS A 6 36.04 -7.32 -43.58
CA LYS A 6 35.70 -6.50 -42.39
C LYS A 6 34.56 -7.11 -41.56
N ASN A 7 34.86 -7.28 -40.26
CA ASN A 7 34.04 -7.83 -39.18
C ASN A 7 32.97 -6.85 -38.68
N SER A 8 31.88 -7.38 -38.08
CA SER A 8 31.17 -6.70 -36.98
C SER A 8 30.24 -7.68 -36.25
N ILE A 9 30.72 -8.29 -35.16
CA ILE A 9 29.85 -8.80 -34.09
C ILE A 9 30.35 -8.15 -32.81
N PHE A 10 29.50 -7.29 -32.25
CA PHE A 10 29.75 -6.47 -31.08
C PHE A 10 29.56 -7.32 -29.84
N VAL A 11 30.65 -7.78 -29.23
CA VAL A 11 30.63 -8.46 -27.93
C VAL A 11 30.68 -7.36 -26.86
N ILE A 12 29.55 -7.04 -26.24
CA ILE A 12 29.52 -6.20 -25.05
C ILE A 12 29.65 -7.13 -23.83
N ALA A 13 30.88 -7.24 -23.34
CA ALA A 13 31.14 -7.70 -21.99
C ALA A 13 30.93 -6.50 -21.04
N THR A 14 29.90 -6.55 -20.21
CA THR A 14 29.77 -5.70 -19.02
C THR A 14 29.78 -6.60 -17.80
N SER A 15 30.97 -6.82 -17.27
CA SER A 15 31.19 -7.25 -15.90
C SER A 15 30.95 -6.09 -14.93
N LEU A 16 30.84 -6.43 -13.64
CA LEU A 16 31.09 -5.60 -12.44
C LEU A 16 29.84 -5.18 -11.63
N ALA A 17 29.61 -5.87 -10.51
CA ALA A 17 30.02 -5.38 -9.18
C ALA A 17 29.37 -6.24 -8.08
N SER A 18 30.21 -6.85 -7.24
CA SER A 18 29.78 -7.40 -5.96
C SER A 18 29.37 -6.28 -5.01
N ALA A 19 28.19 -6.40 -4.41
CA ALA A 19 27.84 -5.68 -3.19
C ALA A 19 26.93 -6.58 -2.33
N ALA A 20 27.54 -7.39 -1.48
CA ALA A 20 26.83 -7.94 -0.32
C ALA A 20 26.65 -6.79 0.67
N PHE A 21 25.47 -6.18 0.69
CA PHE A 21 25.16 -5.10 1.64
C PHE A 21 24.12 -5.56 2.67
N PHE A 22 24.67 -5.84 3.85
CA PHE A 22 24.16 -5.67 5.21
C PHE A 22 22.74 -6.16 5.59
N SER A 23 22.75 -7.16 6.47
CA SER A 23 21.64 -7.56 7.34
C SER A 23 21.10 -6.36 8.13
N GLN A 24 19.82 -6.04 7.93
CA GLN A 24 19.04 -5.22 8.85
C GLN A 24 18.38 -6.16 9.87
N THR A 25 18.83 -6.13 11.11
CA THR A 25 18.07 -6.70 12.24
C THR A 25 16.86 -5.80 12.49
N ALA A 26 15.66 -6.31 12.22
CA ALA A 26 14.42 -5.66 12.62
C ALA A 26 14.27 -5.87 14.14
N THR A 27 14.47 -4.81 14.92
CA THR A 27 14.07 -4.81 16.33
C THR A 27 12.56 -4.86 16.38
N ALA A 28 12.02 -6.03 16.75
CA ALA A 28 10.61 -6.26 17.00
C ALA A 28 10.16 -5.41 18.20
N GLY A 29 9.64 -4.20 17.92
CA GLY A 29 8.97 -3.37 18.89
C GLY A 29 7.56 -3.91 19.16
N GLU A 30 7.41 -4.56 20.32
CA GLU A 30 6.18 -4.67 21.15
C GLU A 30 4.92 -5.34 20.59
N SER A 31 4.88 -5.75 19.32
CA SER A 31 3.80 -6.63 18.87
C SER A 31 4.21 -8.08 19.12
N GLY A 32 3.42 -8.85 19.89
CA GLY A 32 3.60 -10.31 20.05
C GLY A 32 3.40 -11.12 18.76
N TYR A 33 3.37 -10.45 17.61
CA TYR A 33 3.28 -11.03 16.29
C TYR A 33 4.68 -11.24 15.70
N PRO A 34 4.93 -12.37 15.03
CA PRO A 34 6.20 -12.60 14.36
C PRO A 34 6.37 -11.58 13.23
N VAL A 35 7.55 -10.96 13.16
CA VAL A 35 7.94 -10.16 11.99
C VAL A 35 8.22 -11.14 10.86
N LEU A 36 7.30 -11.24 9.91
CA LEU A 36 7.50 -12.03 8.69
C LEU A 36 8.36 -11.20 7.72
N GLN A 37 9.52 -11.74 7.33
CA GLN A 37 10.29 -11.16 6.24
C GLN A 37 9.55 -11.41 4.92
N SER A 38 9.10 -10.34 4.27
CA SER A 38 8.53 -10.41 2.92
C SER A 38 9.65 -10.65 1.91
N ILE A 39 9.96 -11.91 1.64
CA ILE A 39 10.88 -12.33 0.58
C ILE A 39 10.09 -12.41 -0.73
N SER A 40 10.09 -11.32 -1.49
CA SER A 40 9.62 -11.32 -2.88
C SER A 40 10.77 -10.97 -3.80
N GLU A 41 10.96 -11.76 -4.84
CA GLU A 41 11.94 -11.50 -5.90
C GLU A 41 11.44 -10.44 -6.89
N LYS A 42 10.13 -10.13 -6.88
CA LYS A 42 9.51 -9.21 -7.83
C LYS A 42 9.50 -7.79 -7.27
N THR A 43 9.86 -6.84 -8.13
CA THR A 43 9.67 -5.42 -7.81
C THR A 43 8.19 -5.03 -7.93
N THR A 44 7.78 -3.98 -7.22
CA THR A 44 6.41 -3.44 -7.32
C THR A 44 6.04 -3.07 -8.76
N ALA A 45 7.00 -2.66 -9.59
CA ALA A 45 6.78 -2.36 -11.00
C ALA A 45 6.45 -3.63 -11.80
N GLN A 46 7.19 -4.72 -11.57
CA GLN A 46 6.94 -6.01 -12.22
C GLN A 46 5.58 -6.59 -11.84
N VAL A 47 5.21 -6.51 -10.55
CA VAL A 47 3.90 -6.95 -10.06
C VAL A 47 2.77 -6.18 -10.74
N LYS A 48 2.90 -4.85 -10.89
CA LYS A 48 1.88 -4.03 -11.57
C LYS A 48 1.71 -4.41 -13.04
N GLU A 49 2.82 -4.67 -13.73
CA GLU A 49 2.78 -5.04 -15.15
C GLU A 49 2.16 -6.42 -15.37
N GLU A 50 2.47 -7.39 -14.51
CA GLU A 50 1.85 -8.72 -14.54
C GLU A 50 0.35 -8.66 -14.24
N LEU A 51 -0.05 -7.87 -13.25
CA LEU A 51 -1.47 -7.64 -12.95
C LEU A 51 -2.21 -6.97 -14.11
N ARG A 52 -1.57 -6.02 -14.83
CA ARG A 52 -2.15 -5.41 -16.03
C ARG A 52 -2.40 -6.46 -17.11
N LYS A 53 -1.40 -7.30 -17.40
CA LYS A 53 -1.51 -8.38 -18.39
C LYS A 53 -2.61 -9.39 -18.03
N ALA A 54 -2.66 -9.84 -16.79
CA ALA A 54 -3.68 -10.79 -16.32
C ALA A 54 -5.11 -10.22 -16.36
N LYS A 55 -5.25 -8.89 -16.20
CA LYS A 55 -6.54 -8.20 -16.41
C LYS A 55 -6.93 -8.19 -17.88
N GLU A 56 -5.98 -7.91 -18.78
CA GLU A 56 -6.22 -7.86 -20.22
C GLU A 56 -6.50 -9.24 -20.84
N SER A 57 -5.85 -10.28 -20.33
CA SER A 57 -6.08 -11.66 -20.77
C SER A 57 -7.37 -12.28 -20.20
N GLY A 58 -8.05 -11.59 -19.29
CA GLY A 58 -9.25 -12.09 -18.62
C GLY A 58 -8.97 -13.24 -17.64
N GLU A 59 -7.72 -13.47 -17.27
CA GLU A 59 -7.31 -14.50 -16.30
C GLU A 59 -7.68 -14.11 -14.85
N LEU A 60 -7.81 -12.81 -14.59
CA LEU A 60 -8.30 -12.30 -13.31
C LEU A 60 -9.83 -12.32 -13.30
N SER A 61 -10.41 -13.21 -12.47
CA SER A 61 -11.81 -13.10 -12.06
C SER A 61 -11.98 -11.80 -11.29
N THR A 62 -12.53 -10.78 -11.95
CA THR A 62 -13.02 -9.55 -11.32
C THR A 62 -14.35 -9.81 -10.61
N SER A 63 -14.60 -11.04 -10.14
CA SER A 63 -15.84 -11.40 -9.45
C SER A 63 -16.05 -10.38 -8.35
N ASP A 64 -17.11 -9.59 -8.54
CA ASP A 64 -17.54 -8.53 -7.68
C ASP A 64 -17.42 -9.03 -6.25
N SER A 65 -16.54 -8.37 -5.48
CA SER A 65 -16.46 -8.60 -4.05
C SER A 65 -17.89 -8.75 -3.54
N ALA A 66 -18.19 -9.78 -2.74
CA ALA A 66 -19.46 -9.89 -2.03
C ALA A 66 -19.68 -8.71 -1.04
N TYR A 67 -18.83 -7.69 -1.11
CA TYR A 67 -18.98 -6.41 -0.49
C TYR A 67 -19.97 -5.57 -1.29
N PRO A 68 -21.03 -5.08 -0.65
CA PRO A 68 -21.93 -4.15 -1.30
C PRO A 68 -21.15 -2.91 -1.73
N ILE A 69 -21.39 -2.47 -2.97
CA ILE A 69 -21.03 -1.11 -3.38
C ILE A 69 -21.91 -0.19 -2.54
N LEU A 70 -21.31 0.42 -1.51
CA LEU A 70 -21.99 1.44 -0.73
C LEU A 70 -22.05 2.70 -1.58
N GLU A 71 -23.22 3.31 -1.67
CA GLU A 71 -23.33 4.65 -2.24
C GLU A 71 -22.41 5.61 -1.48
N SER A 72 -21.89 6.62 -2.18
CA SER A 72 -21.07 7.64 -1.54
C SER A 72 -21.89 8.26 -0.41
N ALA A 73 -21.40 8.13 0.82
CA ALA A 73 -21.99 8.81 1.96
C ALA A 73 -22.02 10.32 1.68
N GLU A 74 -23.03 11.00 2.24
CA GLU A 74 -23.11 12.46 2.20
C GLU A 74 -21.81 13.08 2.71
N ALA A 75 -21.50 14.28 2.22
CA ALA A 75 -20.30 15.00 2.63
C ALA A 75 -20.25 15.09 4.16
N PRO A 76 -19.15 14.67 4.80
CA PRO A 76 -19.06 14.67 6.25
C PRO A 76 -19.10 16.10 6.78
N LYS A 77 -19.70 16.28 7.97
CA LYS A 77 -19.71 17.56 8.67
C LYS A 77 -18.28 18.05 8.88
N THR A 78 -18.07 19.35 8.67
CA THR A 78 -16.83 20.02 9.00
C THR A 78 -16.59 19.97 10.50
N ARG A 79 -15.32 20.07 10.91
CA ARG A 79 -14.97 20.15 12.34
C ARG A 79 -15.63 21.32 13.07
N SER A 80 -15.93 22.41 12.35
CA SER A 80 -16.64 23.58 12.91
C SER A 80 -18.08 23.23 13.26
N GLU A 81 -18.79 22.57 12.33
CA GLU A 81 -20.19 22.15 12.52
C GLU A 81 -20.31 21.14 13.66
N VAL A 82 -19.39 20.16 13.72
CA VAL A 82 -19.36 19.19 14.82
C VAL A 82 -19.15 19.88 16.17
N LYS A 83 -18.29 20.90 16.25
CA LYS A 83 -18.09 21.65 17.50
C LYS A 83 -19.33 22.46 17.90
N ALA A 84 -20.03 23.04 16.93
CA ALA A 84 -21.27 23.78 17.19
C ALA A 84 -22.36 22.87 17.75
N GLU A 85 -22.56 21.71 17.13
CA GLU A 85 -23.51 20.69 17.58
C GLU A 85 -23.15 20.13 18.95
N LEU A 86 -21.87 19.83 19.20
CA LEU A 86 -21.40 19.39 20.52
C LEU A 86 -21.71 20.44 21.58
N LYS A 87 -21.44 21.74 21.31
CA LYS A 87 -21.76 22.81 22.27
C LYS A 87 -23.25 22.87 22.58
N GLN A 88 -24.11 22.69 21.57
CA GLN A 88 -25.55 22.62 21.77
C GLN A 88 -25.93 21.40 22.61
N ALA A 89 -25.38 20.23 22.28
CA ALA A 89 -25.71 18.97 22.92
C ALA A 89 -25.25 18.91 24.40
N ARG A 90 -24.18 19.62 24.78
CA ARG A 90 -23.73 19.77 26.17
C ARG A 90 -24.76 20.40 27.11
N THR A 91 -25.78 21.08 26.56
CA THR A 91 -26.90 21.60 27.35
C THR A 91 -27.95 20.53 27.68
N SER A 92 -27.88 19.37 27.04
CA SER A 92 -28.76 18.24 27.33
C SER A 92 -28.35 17.53 28.63
N GLU A 93 -29.36 17.13 29.41
CA GLU A 93 -29.16 16.43 30.68
C GLU A 93 -28.50 15.05 30.48
N GLU A 94 -28.86 14.35 29.40
CA GLU A 94 -28.30 13.05 29.03
C GLU A 94 -26.78 13.12 28.81
N LEU A 95 -26.29 14.13 28.07
CA LEU A 95 -24.86 14.30 27.88
C LEU A 95 -24.14 14.77 29.14
N ARG A 96 -24.76 15.63 29.96
CA ARG A 96 -24.19 16.01 31.27
C ARG A 96 -24.00 14.80 32.17
N LYS A 97 -25.00 13.92 32.24
CA LYS A 97 -24.93 12.69 33.02
C LYS A 97 -23.88 11.72 32.48
N PHE A 98 -23.81 11.57 31.15
CA PHE A 98 -22.76 10.78 30.51
C PHE A 98 -21.36 11.31 30.85
N GLU A 99 -21.13 12.62 30.75
CA GLU A 99 -19.86 13.24 31.10
C GLU A 99 -19.54 13.12 32.60
N GLN A 100 -20.53 13.21 33.48
CA GLN A 100 -20.32 13.04 34.91
C GLN A 100 -19.87 11.61 35.26
N ILE A 101 -20.32 10.61 34.52
CA ILE A 101 -20.02 9.20 34.78
C ILE A 101 -18.72 8.77 34.10
N TYR A 102 -18.41 9.31 32.91
CA TYR A 102 -17.32 8.82 32.05
C TYR A 102 -16.26 9.87 31.67
N GLY A 103 -16.47 11.15 31.98
CA GLY A 103 -15.66 12.28 31.50
C GLY A 103 -14.52 12.70 32.43
N GLY A 104 -13.82 11.73 33.02
CA GLY A 104 -12.68 11.95 33.92
C GLY A 104 -11.57 12.82 33.33
#